data_AF-A0A2G9V157-F1
#
_entry.id   AF-A0A2G9V157-F1
#
_cell.length_a   1.000
_cell.length_b   1.000
_cell.length_c   1.000
_cell.angle_alpha   90.00
_cell.angle_beta   90.00
_cell.angle_gamma   90.00
#
_symmetry.space_group_name_H-M   'P 1'
#
loop_
_entity.id
_entity.type
_entity.pdbx_description
1 polymer ?
#
loop_
_entity_poly.entity_id
_entity_poly.type
_entity_poly.pdbx_seq_one_letter_code
_entity_poly.pdbx_strand_id
1 'polypeptide(L)'
;MRNICGKQVLDIVMHFACALCFESSLPIPVELFQVDGSFKLKCTFGSRGGWSTSITACVTPKGTEVGVGSDLTDDGVEYTCRKGNSEGSVNFSWKAV
;
A
#
# COMPACT_ATOMS: atom_id res chain seq x y z
N MET A 1 2.40 17.46 -5.07
CA MET A 1 1.76 16.66 -4.01
C MET A 1 2.55 15.36 -3.94
N ARG A 2 3.32 15.10 -2.88
CA ARG A 2 4.19 13.91 -2.80
C ARG A 2 3.37 12.78 -2.18
N ASN A 3 3.00 11.79 -2.98
CA ASN A 3 2.29 10.60 -2.49
C ASN A 3 3.11 9.91 -1.40
N ILE A 4 2.46 9.25 -0.45
CA ILE A 4 3.11 8.61 0.72
C ILE A 4 4.28 7.71 0.31
N CYS A 5 4.13 6.91 -0.75
CA CYS A 5 5.20 6.09 -1.30
C CYS A 5 6.35 6.93 -1.91
N GLY A 6 6.06 8.06 -2.56
CA GLY A 6 7.08 8.95 -3.11
C GLY A 6 7.86 9.73 -2.03
N LYS A 7 7.25 9.99 -0.87
CA LYS A 7 7.95 10.53 0.30
C LYS A 7 8.84 9.47 0.94
N GLN A 8 8.36 8.23 1.03
CA GLN A 8 9.15 7.09 1.52
C GLN A 8 10.35 6.76 0.61
N VAL A 9 10.24 6.93 -0.71
CA VAL A 9 11.40 6.90 -1.64
C VAL A 9 12.43 7.95 -1.24
N LEU A 10 11.99 9.20 -1.03
CA LEU A 10 12.91 10.27 -0.66
C LEU A 10 13.53 10.03 0.71
N ASP A 11 12.76 9.56 1.70
CA ASP A 11 13.27 9.26 3.03
C ASP A 11 14.24 8.09 3.02
N ILE A 12 13.99 7.02 2.25
CA ILE A 12 14.92 5.89 2.09
C ILE A 12 16.18 6.36 1.36
N VAL A 13 16.04 7.00 0.19
CA VAL A 13 17.19 7.46 -0.60
C VAL A 13 18.02 8.52 0.15
N MET A 14 17.37 9.39 0.93
CA MET A 14 18.02 10.50 1.64
C MET A 14 18.53 10.12 3.04
N HIS A 15 17.93 9.14 3.74
CA HIS A 15 18.55 8.53 4.95
C HIS A 15 19.76 7.67 4.59
N PHE A 16 19.71 6.91 3.49
CA PHE A 16 20.86 6.13 3.05
C PHE A 16 22.04 6.99 2.57
N ALA A 17 21.83 8.27 2.24
CA ALA A 17 22.92 9.18 1.88
C ALA A 17 23.76 9.64 3.09
N CYS A 18 23.25 9.57 4.32
CA CYS A 18 23.99 9.96 5.53
C CYS A 18 24.55 8.74 6.30
N ALA A 19 23.99 7.55 6.07
CA ALA A 19 24.35 6.32 6.77
C ALA A 19 25.27 5.37 5.97
N LEU A 20 26.05 5.87 5.00
CA LEU A 20 27.07 5.08 4.29
C LEU A 20 28.32 4.79 5.15
N CYS A 21 28.11 4.23 6.34
CA CYS A 21 29.09 3.40 7.06
C CYS A 21 28.54 2.02 7.43
N PHE A 22 27.41 1.55 6.86
CA PHE A 22 27.03 0.14 7.00
C PHE A 22 26.24 -0.37 5.78
N GLU A 23 26.95 -1.10 4.93
CA GLU A 23 26.43 -2.10 3.98
C GLU A 23 25.36 -1.66 2.96
N SER A 24 25.83 -1.13 1.82
CA SER A 24 25.85 -1.80 0.51
C SER A 24 24.99 -3.05 0.22
N SER A 25 23.78 -3.22 0.75
CA SER A 25 22.90 -4.33 0.33
C SER A 25 21.40 -4.03 0.47
N LEU A 26 20.81 -3.44 -0.57
CA LEU A 26 19.47 -3.84 -1.01
C LEU A 26 19.54 -4.35 -2.46
N PRO A 27 19.89 -5.64 -2.68
CA PRO A 27 19.78 -6.30 -3.97
C PRO A 27 18.39 -6.94 -4.19
N ILE A 28 17.32 -6.37 -3.64
CA ILE A 28 15.97 -6.94 -3.72
C ILE A 28 15.00 -5.81 -4.13
N PRO A 29 14.03 -6.04 -5.03
CA PRO A 29 12.89 -5.14 -5.15
C PRO A 29 12.21 -5.05 -3.78
N VAL A 30 12.42 -3.95 -3.06
CA VAL A 30 11.79 -3.74 -1.77
C VAL A 30 10.30 -3.51 -2.04
N GLU A 31 9.47 -4.36 -1.45
CA GLU A 31 8.01 -4.21 -1.49
C GLU A 31 7.58 -3.71 -0.12
N LEU A 32 7.12 -2.47 -0.05
CA LEU A 32 6.63 -1.84 1.18
C LEU A 32 5.12 -1.83 1.18
N PHE A 33 4.51 -2.17 2.31
CA PHE A 33 3.08 -2.01 2.51
C PHE A 33 2.83 -0.76 3.35
N GLN A 34 1.91 0.08 2.90
CA GLN A 34 1.45 1.28 3.61
C GLN A 34 -0.07 1.29 3.65
N VAL A 35 -0.62 1.75 4.77
CA VAL A 35 -2.07 1.90 4.92
C VAL A 35 -2.38 3.39 4.84
N ASP A 36 -3.20 3.77 3.86
CA ASP A 36 -3.69 5.13 3.67
C ASP A 36 -5.22 5.10 3.79
N GLY A 37 -5.72 5.58 4.92
CA GLY A 37 -7.14 5.48 5.27
C GLY A 37 -7.60 4.03 5.31
N SER A 38 -8.52 3.67 4.41
CA SER A 38 -9.08 2.31 4.29
C SER A 38 -8.43 1.46 3.20
N PHE A 39 -7.25 1.85 2.68
CA PHE A 39 -6.57 1.12 1.61
C PHE A 39 -5.15 0.75 1.99
N LYS A 40 -4.80 -0.52 1.81
CA LYS A 40 -3.44 -1.04 1.91
C LYS A 40 -2.77 -0.97 0.54
N LEU A 41 -1.86 -0.02 0.41
CA LEU A 41 -1.00 0.22 -0.73
C LEU A 41 0.26 -0.64 -0.63
N LYS A 42 0.68 -1.19 -1.74
CA LYS A 42 1.97 -1.85 -1.94
C LYS A 42 2.81 -0.95 -2.83
N CYS A 43 3.89 -0.41 -2.28
CA CYS A 43 4.91 0.33 -3.01
C CYS A 43 5.98 -0.67 -3.46
N THR A 44 6.20 -0.82 -4.77
CA THR A 44 7.29 -1.63 -5.33
C THR A 44 8.34 -0.71 -5.91
N PHE A 45 9.60 -0.91 -5.50
CA PHE A 45 10.72 -0.06 -5.91
C PHE A 45 11.60 -0.80 -6.90
N GLY A 46 11.86 -0.18 -8.05
CA GLY A 46 12.78 -0.68 -9.07
C GLY A 46 14.19 -0.13 -8.87
N SER A 47 15.19 -0.91 -9.28
CA SER A 47 16.62 -0.58 -9.16
C SER A 47 17.08 0.68 -9.91
N ARG A 48 16.21 1.30 -10.73
CA ARG A 48 16.48 2.53 -11.50
C ARG A 48 15.78 3.77 -10.94
N GLY A 49 15.37 3.75 -9.67
CA GLY A 49 14.68 4.89 -9.03
C GLY A 49 13.22 5.07 -9.43
N GLY A 50 12.67 4.15 -10.22
CA GLY A 50 11.24 4.06 -10.47
C GLY A 50 10.54 3.39 -9.29
N TRP A 51 9.37 3.89 -8.92
CA TRP A 51 8.49 3.26 -7.94
C TRP A 51 7.10 3.10 -8.53
N SER A 52 6.41 2.03 -8.15
CA SER A 52 5.01 1.79 -8.52
C SER A 52 4.20 1.56 -7.26
N THR A 53 2.92 1.94 -7.31
CA THR A 53 1.96 1.69 -6.23
C THR A 53 0.81 0.86 -6.72
N SER A 54 0.41 -0.12 -5.93
CA SER A 54 -0.75 -0.96 -6.19
C SER A 54 -1.52 -1.22 -4.91
N ILE A 55 -2.84 -1.07 -4.94
CA ILE A 55 -3.68 -1.41 -3.78
C ILE A 55 -3.79 -2.94 -3.71
N THR A 56 -3.39 -3.52 -2.59
CA THR A 56 -3.41 -4.98 -2.37
C THR A 56 -4.55 -5.44 -1.49
N ALA A 57 -5.04 -4.59 -0.61
CA ALA A 57 -6.18 -4.88 0.26
C ALA A 57 -6.88 -3.58 0.67
N CYS A 58 -8.14 -3.69 1.11
CA CYS A 58 -8.81 -2.66 1.88
C CYS A 58 -8.64 -2.96 3.37
N VAL A 59 -8.64 -1.93 4.21
CA VAL A 59 -8.50 -2.07 5.66
C VAL A 59 -9.78 -1.52 6.29
N THR A 60 -10.45 -2.34 7.10
CA THR A 60 -11.63 -1.92 7.85
C THR A 60 -11.24 -0.90 8.92
N PRO A 61 -12.17 -0.09 9.44
CA PRO A 61 -11.89 0.78 10.58
C PRO A 61 -11.38 0.05 11.83
N LYS A 62 -11.57 -1.26 11.92
CA LYS A 62 -11.01 -2.12 12.99
C LYS A 62 -9.58 -2.60 12.72
N GLY A 63 -9.02 -2.30 11.54
CA GLY A 63 -7.70 -2.74 11.13
C GLY A 63 -7.68 -4.11 10.42
N THR A 64 -8.84 -4.69 10.12
CA THR A 64 -8.92 -5.99 9.43
C THR A 64 -8.68 -5.82 7.94
N GLU A 65 -7.83 -6.68 7.37
CA GLU A 65 -7.50 -6.63 5.95
C GLU A 65 -8.51 -7.42 5.12
N VAL A 66 -9.10 -6.76 4.12
CA VAL A 66 -10.02 -7.33 3.14
C VAL A 66 -9.30 -7.42 1.80
N GLY A 67 -9.06 -8.63 1.32
CA GLY A 67 -8.42 -8.84 0.02
C GLY A 67 -9.22 -8.19 -1.12
N VAL A 68 -8.52 -7.63 -2.11
CA VAL A 68 -9.19 -7.08 -3.30
C VAL A 68 -9.91 -8.21 -4.05
N GLY A 69 -11.19 -8.03 -4.31
CA GLY A 69 -12.07 -9.06 -4.88
C GLY A 69 -12.77 -9.93 -3.83
N SER A 70 -12.53 -9.67 -2.54
CA SER A 70 -13.16 -10.38 -1.42
C SER A 70 -14.13 -9.46 -0.67
N ASP A 71 -15.02 -10.10 0.06
CA ASP A 71 -15.93 -9.51 1.03
C ASP A 71 -15.60 -10.03 2.43
N LEU A 72 -15.87 -9.20 3.42
CA LEU A 72 -15.67 -9.52 4.83
C LEU A 72 -16.90 -9.04 5.60
N THR A 73 -17.57 -9.94 6.29
CA THR A 73 -18.61 -9.58 7.25
C THR A 73 -18.01 -9.50 8.64
N ASP A 74 -18.04 -8.32 9.25
CA ASP A 74 -17.61 -8.09 10.62
C ASP A 74 -18.70 -7.31 11.36
N ASP A 75 -19.14 -7.83 12.50
CA ASP A 75 -20.01 -7.10 13.44
C ASP A 75 -21.34 -6.60 12.84
N GLY A 76 -21.94 -7.41 11.96
CA GLY A 76 -23.18 -7.05 11.25
C GLY A 76 -22.97 -6.04 10.12
N VAL A 77 -21.73 -5.76 9.72
CA VAL A 77 -21.39 -4.91 8.58
C VAL A 77 -20.64 -5.75 7.54
N GLU A 78 -21.16 -5.79 6.32
CA GLU A 78 -20.50 -6.41 5.17
C GLU A 78 -19.63 -5.37 4.46
N TYR A 79 -18.32 -5.58 4.50
CA TYR A 79 -17.31 -4.81 3.80
C TYR A 79 -16.97 -5.46 2.47
N THR A 80 -17.00 -4.68 1.39
CA THR A 80 -16.71 -5.14 0.04
C THR A 80 -15.51 -4.37 -0.51
N CYS A 81 -14.47 -5.09 -0.92
CA CYS A 81 -13.29 -4.52 -1.56
C CYS A 81 -13.22 -5.03 -3.00
N ARG A 82 -13.48 -4.18 -4.00
CA ARG A 82 -13.50 -4.59 -5.43
C ARG A 82 -12.57 -3.70 -6.24
N LYS A 83 -11.95 -4.23 -7.30
CA LYS A 83 -11.23 -3.39 -8.27
C LYS A 83 -12.23 -2.44 -8.93
N GLY A 84 -11.88 -1.17 -9.00
CA GLY A 84 -12.64 -0.15 -9.71
C GLY A 84 -12.52 -0.29 -11.23
N ASN A 85 -13.33 0.48 -11.95
CA ASN A 85 -13.35 0.45 -13.43
C ASN A 85 -12.08 1.04 -14.07
N SER A 86 -11.32 1.86 -13.34
CA SER A 86 -10.05 2.40 -13.81
C SER A 86 -8.91 1.50 -13.39
N GLU A 87 -7.93 1.33 -14.28
CA GLU A 87 -6.71 0.58 -13.99
C GLU A 87 -6.02 1.16 -12.73
N GLY A 88 -5.88 0.33 -11.69
CA GLY A 88 -5.31 0.74 -10.40
C GLY A 88 -6.28 1.37 -9.39
N SER A 89 -7.57 1.51 -9.71
CA SER A 89 -8.59 1.95 -8.76
C SER A 89 -9.15 0.77 -7.97
N VAL A 90 -9.51 0.99 -6.70
CA VAL A 90 -10.21 0.03 -5.84
C VAL A 90 -11.38 0.75 -5.18
N ASN A 91 -12.56 0.13 -5.24
CA ASN A 91 -13.76 0.59 -4.57
C ASN A 91 -13.92 -0.17 -3.26
N PHE A 92 -13.95 0.59 -2.16
CA PHE A 92 -14.25 0.08 -0.83
C PHE A 92 -15.62 0.59 -0.42
N SER A 93 -16.54 -0.34 -0.12
CA SER A 93 -17.91 -0.04 0.29
C SER A 93 -18.32 -0.92 1.46
N TRP A 94 -19.30 -0.47 2.24
CA TRP A 94 -19.83 -1.20 3.38
C TRP A 94 -21.35 -1.03 3.47
N LYS A 95 -22.03 -2.06 3.96
CA LYS A 95 -23.47 -2.05 4.25
C LYS A 95 -23.77 -2.81 5.53
N ALA A 96 -24.77 -2.35 6.28
CA ALA A 96 -25.29 -3.12 7.41
C ALA A 96 -26.07 -4.35 6.89
N VAL A 97 -25.90 -5.48 7.56
CA VAL A 97 -26.56 -6.77 7.28
C VAL A 97 -27.72 -6.98 8.23
#